data_AF-A0A7Y2J262-F1
#
_entry.id   AF-A0A7Y2J262-F1
#
_cell.length_a   1.000
_cell.length_b   1.000
_cell.length_c   1.000
_cell.angle_alpha   90.00
_cell.angle_beta   90.00
_cell.angle_gamma   90.00
#
_symmetry.space_group_name_H-M   'P 1'
#
loop_
_entity.id
_entity.type
_entity.pdbx_description
1 polymer ?
#
loop_
_entity_poly.entity_id
_entity_poly.type
_entity_poly.pdbx_seq_one_letter_code
_entity_poly.pdbx_strand_id
1 'polypeptide(L)'
;LDEARTFAYPDVNSTMKKINIEKDSLVFMYCQIPIIYKIGENLGVTVNYSDNSEKNSDTLSLDQSISEQIFNRSGRIHKIEVTLSESFLK
;
A
#
# COMPACT_ATOMS: atom_id res chain seq x y z
N LEU A 1 3.01 11.30 8.61
CA LEU A 1 1.91 12.01 9.30
C LEU A 1 2.38 12.32 10.71
N ASP A 2 2.06 13.48 11.27
CA ASP A 2 2.50 13.84 12.64
C ASP A 2 1.72 13.10 13.74
N GLU A 3 0.57 12.52 13.38
CA GLU A 3 -0.28 11.68 14.22
C GLU A 3 -1.02 10.64 13.36
N ALA A 4 -1.55 9.58 13.98
CA ALA A 4 -2.35 8.59 13.28
C ALA A 4 -3.67 9.20 12.77
N ARG A 5 -4.08 8.86 11.54
CA ARG A 5 -5.31 9.39 10.92
C ARG A 5 -6.04 8.33 10.12
N THR A 6 -7.37 8.45 10.07
CA THR A 6 -8.19 7.64 9.17
C THR A 6 -8.19 8.25 7.76
N PHE A 7 -7.80 7.45 6.77
CA PHE A 7 -7.88 7.80 5.36
C PHE A 7 -9.12 7.15 4.72
N ALA A 8 -9.99 7.96 4.13
CA ALA A 8 -11.17 7.49 3.40
C ALA A 8 -10.90 7.52 1.90
N TYR A 9 -11.26 6.44 1.20
CA TYR A 9 -10.99 6.29 -0.23
C TYR A 9 -12.07 5.46 -0.93
N PRO A 10 -12.34 5.67 -2.21
CA PRO A 10 -13.18 4.77 -3.01
C PRO A 10 -12.37 3.56 -3.47
N ASP A 11 -12.92 2.35 -3.32
CA ASP A 11 -12.34 1.16 -3.93
C ASP A 11 -12.69 1.04 -5.42
N VAL A 12 -12.24 -0.03 -6.07
CA VAL A 12 -12.50 -0.29 -7.50
C VAL A 12 -13.99 -0.43 -7.83
N ASN A 13 -14.83 -0.73 -6.83
CA ASN A 13 -16.29 -0.83 -6.96
C ASN A 13 -17.00 0.46 -6.55
N SER A 14 -16.26 1.58 -6.41
CA SER A 14 -16.78 2.87 -5.93
C SER A 14 -17.39 2.83 -4.53
N THR A 15 -17.05 1.82 -3.72
CA THR A 15 -17.47 1.73 -2.33
C THR A 15 -16.49 2.50 -1.46
N MET A 16 -17.00 3.43 -0.65
CA MET A 16 -16.16 4.18 0.30
C MET A 16 -15.65 3.24 1.40
N LYS A 17 -14.32 3.13 1.48
CA LYS A 17 -13.60 2.40 2.52
C LYS A 17 -12.80 3.36 3.39
N LYS A 18 -12.40 2.87 4.55
CA LYS A 18 -11.57 3.58 5.52
C LYS A 18 -10.39 2.69 5.89
N ILE A 19 -9.23 3.31 6.08
CA ILE A 19 -8.03 2.65 6.60
C ILE A 19 -7.38 3.55 7.64
N ASN A 20 -6.88 2.96 8.73
CA ASN A 20 -6.10 3.68 9.71
C ASN A 20 -4.65 3.77 9.24
N ILE A 21 -4.10 4.99 9.20
CA ILE A 21 -2.71 5.25 8.83
C ILE A 21 -1.99 5.70 10.09
N GLU A 22 -0.88 5.03 10.37
CA GLU A 22 -0.08 5.31 11.56
C GLU A 22 0.67 6.64 11.43
N LYS A 23 1.17 7.12 12.57
CA LYS A 23 2.15 8.20 12.59
C LYS A 23 3.36 7.82 11.73
N ASP A 24 4.06 8.82 11.19
CA ASP A 24 5.30 8.64 10.41
C ASP A 24 5.10 7.83 9.11
N SER A 25 3.84 7.74 8.66
CA SER A 25 3.47 7.15 7.37
C SER A 25 2.90 8.20 6.40
N LEU A 26 2.89 7.87 5.12
CA LEU A 26 2.23 8.62 4.04
C LEU A 26 1.32 7.65 3.29
N VAL A 27 0.12 8.09 2.92
CA VAL A 27 -0.79 7.31 2.07
C VAL A 27 -1.13 8.10 0.82
N PHE A 28 -1.16 7.40 -0.32
CA PHE A 28 -1.70 7.90 -1.57
C PHE A 28 -2.38 6.76 -2.32
N MET A 29 -2.97 7.04 -3.49
CA MET A 29 -3.59 6.01 -4.31
C MET A 29 -2.89 5.86 -5.64
N TYR A 30 -2.84 4.63 -6.13
CA TYR A 30 -2.46 4.32 -7.50
C TYR A 30 -3.42 3.24 -8.03
N CYS A 31 -4.02 3.47 -9.20
CA CYS A 31 -5.08 2.60 -9.74
C CYS A 31 -6.20 2.22 -8.72
N GLN A 32 -6.62 3.17 -7.87
CA GLN A 32 -7.60 2.94 -6.78
C GLN A 32 -7.17 1.94 -5.70
N ILE A 33 -5.88 1.67 -5.60
CA ILE A 33 -5.28 0.88 -4.52
C ILE A 33 -4.53 1.85 -3.60
N PRO A 34 -4.79 1.84 -2.27
CA PRO A 34 -4.00 2.57 -1.31
C PRO A 34 -2.56 2.06 -1.28
N ILE A 35 -1.60 2.97 -1.43
CA ILE A 35 -0.18 2.74 -1.22
C ILE A 35 0.22 3.50 0.03
N ILE A 36 0.77 2.77 1.01
CA ILE A 36 1.19 3.30 2.31
C ILE A 36 2.70 3.20 2.40
N TYR A 37 3.38 4.33 2.51
CA TYR A 37 4.80 4.40 2.79
C TYR A 37 4.98 4.56 4.30
N LYS A 38 5.85 3.74 4.89
CA LYS A 38 6.23 3.82 6.30
C LYS A 38 7.74 3.77 6.45
N ILE A 39 8.26 4.46 7.47
CA ILE A 39 9.68 4.39 7.83
C ILE A 39 9.90 3.12 8.67
N GLY A 40 10.93 2.34 8.35
CA GLY A 40 11.27 1.13 9.12
C GLY A 40 12.63 0.54 8.76
N GLU A 41 13.07 -0.44 9.54
CA GLU A 41 14.38 -1.07 9.40
C GLU A 41 14.48 -1.97 8.16
N ASN A 42 13.41 -2.71 7.85
CA ASN A 42 13.39 -3.69 6.78
C ASN A 42 12.78 -3.11 5.52
N LEU A 43 13.63 -2.78 4.54
CA LEU A 43 13.21 -2.29 3.23
C LEU A 43 12.43 -3.36 2.47
N GLY A 44 11.28 -2.99 1.89
CA GLY A 44 10.49 -3.94 1.13
C GLY A 44 9.06 -3.51 0.84
N VAL A 45 8.32 -4.42 0.21
CA VAL A 45 6.93 -4.25 -0.16
C VAL A 45 6.10 -5.41 0.36
N THR A 46 4.99 -5.08 1.03
CA THR A 46 3.95 -6.03 1.45
C THR A 46 2.67 -5.77 0.66
N VAL A 47 2.32 -6.72 -0.20
CA VAL A 47 1.05 -6.71 -0.94
C VAL A 47 0.00 -7.42 -0.10
N ASN A 48 -1.04 -6.70 0.29
CA ASN A 48 -2.17 -7.24 1.03
C ASN A 48 -3.33 -7.48 0.06
N TYR A 49 -3.81 -8.71 -0.01
CA TYR A 49 -4.90 -9.11 -0.89
C TYR A 49 -6.26 -9.00 -0.19
N SER A 50 -7.31 -8.92 -1.00
CA SER A 50 -8.71 -8.81 -0.54
C SER A 50 -9.22 -10.07 0.17
N ASP A 51 -8.51 -11.20 0.06
CA ASP A 51 -8.78 -12.45 0.78
C ASP A 51 -8.03 -12.56 2.12
N ASN A 52 -7.37 -11.47 2.55
CA ASN A 52 -6.51 -11.39 3.72
C ASN A 52 -5.18 -12.18 3.62
N SER A 53 -4.84 -12.70 2.44
CA SER A 53 -3.49 -13.20 2.20
C SER A 53 -2.50 -12.04 2.00
N GLU A 54 -1.23 -12.30 2.23
CA GLU A 54 -0.16 -11.33 2.10
C GLU A 54 1.00 -11.92 1.30
N LYS A 55 1.67 -11.06 0.53
CA LYS A 55 2.94 -11.39 -0.12
C LYS A 55 3.97 -10.33 0.21
N ASN A 56 5.08 -10.77 0.82
CA ASN A 56 6.20 -9.93 1.19
C ASN A 56 7.32 -10.04 0.15
N SER A 57 8.04 -8.93 -0.06
CA SER A 57 9.24 -8.86 -0.88
C SER A 57 10.24 -7.92 -0.23
N ASP A 58 11.50 -8.33 -0.16
CA ASP A 58 12.62 -7.50 0.32
C ASP A 58 13.15 -6.54 -0.77
N THR A 59 12.37 -6.34 -1.84
CA THR A 59 12.68 -5.42 -2.94
C THR A 59 11.61 -4.34 -3.04
N LEU A 60 11.96 -3.18 -3.60
CA LEU A 60 11.00 -2.10 -3.89
C LEU A 60 10.31 -2.25 -5.26
N SER A 61 10.30 -3.46 -5.80
CA SER A 61 9.74 -3.78 -7.09
C SER A 61 8.67 -4.85 -6.95
N LEU A 62 7.65 -4.77 -7.79
CA LEU A 62 6.61 -5.78 -7.90
C LEU A 62 6.88 -6.67 -9.12
N ASP A 63 6.53 -7.94 -9.01
CA ASP A 63 6.58 -8.82 -10.17
C ASP A 63 5.51 -8.44 -11.21
N GLN A 64 5.65 -8.99 -12.42
CA GLN A 64 4.75 -8.71 -13.52
C GLN A 64 3.29 -9.05 -13.18
N SER A 65 3.05 -10.19 -12.53
CA SER A 65 1.69 -10.65 -12.22
C SER A 65 0.97 -9.71 -11.25
N ILE A 66 1.66 -9.22 -10.22
CA ILE A 66 1.11 -8.24 -9.29
C ILE A 66 0.88 -6.90 -10.00
N SER A 67 1.85 -6.46 -10.81
CA SER A 67 1.74 -5.21 -11.56
C SER A 67 0.53 -5.22 -12.50
N GLU A 68 0.30 -6.32 -13.23
CA GLU A 68 -0.89 -6.52 -14.06
C GLU A 68 -2.20 -6.44 -13.25
N GLN A 69 -2.24 -7.02 -12.06
CA GLN A 69 -3.41 -6.95 -11.18
C GLN A 69 -3.74 -5.51 -10.72
N ILE A 70 -2.70 -4.69 -10.51
CA ILE A 70 -2.81 -3.26 -10.19
C ILE A 70 -3.34 -2.49 -11.40
N PHE A 71 -2.70 -2.64 -12.57
CA PHE A 71 -3.07 -1.89 -13.77
C PHE A 71 -4.49 -2.22 -14.24
N ASN A 72 -4.90 -3.49 -14.13
CA ASN A 72 -6.23 -3.94 -14.50
C ASN A 72 -7.31 -3.61 -13.46
N ARG A 73 -6.97 -2.96 -12.33
CA ARG A 73 -7.90 -2.66 -11.23
C ARG A 73 -8.69 -3.90 -10.80
N SER A 74 -8.01 -5.04 -10.71
CA SER A 74 -8.63 -6.36 -10.55
C SER A 74 -9.48 -6.53 -9.28
N GLY A 75 -9.36 -5.62 -8.30
CA GLY A 75 -10.00 -5.72 -6.99
C GLY A 75 -9.38 -6.79 -6.07
N ARG A 76 -8.35 -7.51 -6.54
CA ARG A 76 -7.67 -8.55 -5.77
C ARG A 76 -6.70 -7.99 -4.73
N ILE A 77 -6.09 -6.84 -5.03
CA ILE A 77 -5.15 -6.18 -4.12
C ILE A 77 -5.94 -5.15 -3.30
N HIS A 78 -5.88 -5.29 -1.99
CA HIS A 78 -6.56 -4.42 -1.04
C HIS A 78 -5.74 -3.16 -0.73
N LYS A 79 -4.45 -3.32 -0.43
CA LYS A 79 -3.48 -2.25 -0.17
C LYS A 79 -2.06 -2.72 -0.45
N ILE A 80 -1.15 -1.78 -0.62
CA ILE A 80 0.28 -2.03 -0.71
C ILE A 80 0.97 -1.22 0.37
N GLU A 81 1.80 -1.88 1.18
CA GLU A 81 2.66 -1.22 2.15
C GLU A 81 4.10 -1.25 1.64
N VAL A 82 4.78 -0.12 1.72
CA VAL A 82 6.18 0.02 1.34
C VAL A 82 6.94 0.51 2.56
N THR A 83 7.91 -0.26 3.00
CA THR A 83 8.80 0.12 4.09
C THR A 83 10.07 0.69 3.49
N LEU A 84 10.41 1.91 3.89
CA LEU A 84 11.61 2.62 3.47
C LEU A 84 12.47 2.90 4.70
N SER A 85 13.79 2.81 4.56
CA SER A 85 14.70 3.36 5.57
C SER A 85 14.78 4.88 5.42
N GLU A 86 15.10 5.58 6.51
CA GLU A 86 15.23 7.06 6.50
C GLU A 86 16.21 7.56 5.44
N SER A 87 17.22 6.76 5.07
CA SER A 87 18.20 7.08 4.03
C SER A 87 17.60 7.28 2.63
N PHE A 88 16.36 6.87 2.38
CA PHE A 88 15.65 7.12 1.13
C PHE A 88 14.93 8.47 1.09
N LEU A 89 14.88 9.18 2.21
CA LEU A 89 14.22 10.48 2.34
C LEU A 89 15.26 11.60 2.09
N LYS A 90 14.82 12.68 1.44
CA LYS A 90 15.64 13.87 1.12
C LYS A 90 15.32 15.03 2.03
#